data_AF-A0A973JAE0-F1
#
_entry.id   AF-A0A973JAE0-F1
#
_cell.length_a   1.000
_cell.length_b   1.000
_cell.length_c   1.000
_cell.angle_alpha   90.00
_cell.angle_beta   90.00
_cell.angle_gamma   90.00
#
_symmetry.space_group_name_H-M   'P 1'
#
loop_
_entity.id
_entity.type
_entity.pdbx_description
1 polymer ?
#
loop_
_entity_poly.entity_id
_entity_poly.type
_entity_poly.pdbx_seq_one_letter_code
_entity_poly.pdbx_strand_id
1 'polypeptide(L)'
;AYGGMSSYEPSLGLFSFLSYRDPHLAQTFKVFQDAEAFFANNEISAEDMEKAVISTIGMLDRPMDPASRGHAALMRSIAGITDKMRQEFRDEILSATPQKLKETLSEYFPRASKSAATAVYSAAEKIDEANKSLEAQLVLEHIFED
;
A
#
# COMPACT_ATOMS: atom_id res chain seq x y z
N ALA A 1 -2.61 -16.39 5.77
CA ALA A 1 -1.32 -15.99 5.19
C ALA A 1 -0.16 -16.18 6.16
N TYR A 2 1.07 -16.32 5.63
CA TYR A 2 2.30 -16.10 6.41
C TYR A 2 2.51 -14.60 6.69
N GLY A 3 2.14 -13.73 5.74
CA GLY A 3 2.18 -12.27 5.92
C GLY A 3 1.13 -11.55 5.10
N GLY A 4 0.72 -10.38 5.60
CA GLY A 4 -0.11 -9.41 4.90
C GLY A 4 0.56 -8.04 4.97
N MET A 5 0.46 -7.25 3.91
CA MET A 5 1.18 -5.99 3.75
C MET A 5 0.30 -4.98 3.03
N SER A 6 0.51 -3.71 3.34
CA SER A 6 0.07 -2.60 2.51
C SER A 6 1.25 -1.66 2.27
N SER A 7 1.23 -0.97 1.14
CA SER A 7 2.28 -0.01 0.78
C SER A 7 1.70 1.10 -0.08
N TYR A 8 2.34 2.26 -0.03
CA TYR A 8 2.03 3.41 -0.86
C TYR A 8 3.32 3.92 -1.52
N GLU A 9 3.30 4.11 -2.83
CA GLU A 9 4.40 4.70 -3.60
C GLU A 9 4.03 6.14 -3.97
N PRO A 10 4.58 7.16 -3.28
CA PRO A 10 4.19 8.55 -3.47
C PRO A 10 4.46 9.09 -4.87
N SER A 11 5.49 8.58 -5.57
CA SER A 11 5.85 9.07 -6.91
C SER A 11 4.85 8.65 -7.98
N LEU A 12 4.13 7.54 -7.77
CA LEU A 12 3.13 7.00 -8.68
C LEU A 12 1.69 7.20 -8.19
N GLY A 13 1.51 7.58 -6.92
CA GLY A 13 0.20 7.62 -6.28
C GLY A 13 -0.45 6.24 -6.13
N LEU A 14 0.36 5.18 -6.13
CA LEU A 14 -0.11 3.79 -6.11
C LEU A 14 -0.16 3.27 -4.68
N PHE A 15 -1.34 2.86 -4.23
CA PHE A 15 -1.52 2.06 -3.02
C PHE A 15 -1.69 0.60 -3.41
N SER A 16 -1.14 -0.32 -2.62
CA SER A 16 -1.24 -1.75 -2.89
C SER A 16 -1.41 -2.55 -1.61
N PHE A 17 -2.30 -3.53 -1.66
CA PHE A 17 -2.39 -4.62 -0.69
C PHE A 17 -1.71 -5.86 -1.24
N LEU A 18 -1.06 -6.62 -0.35
CA LEU A 18 -0.39 -7.86 -0.70
C LEU A 18 -0.55 -8.89 0.41
N SER A 19 -0.78 -10.15 0.06
CA SER A 19 -0.61 -11.28 0.98
C SER A 19 0.46 -12.23 0.46
N TYR A 20 1.16 -12.89 1.37
CA TYR A 20 2.28 -13.78 1.05
C TYR A 20 2.09 -15.15 1.69
N ARG A 21 2.29 -16.20 0.88
CA ARG A 21 2.03 -17.61 1.22
C ARG A 21 0.66 -17.79 1.87
N ASP A 22 -0.36 -17.37 1.14
CA ASP A 22 -1.71 -17.29 1.65
C ASP A 22 -2.65 -18.30 0.98
N PRO A 23 -3.24 -19.24 1.74
CA PRO A 23 -4.14 -20.25 1.16
C PRO A 23 -5.58 -19.75 0.94
N HIS A 24 -5.92 -18.53 1.36
CA HIS A 24 -7.31 -18.06 1.49
C HIS A 24 -7.63 -16.86 0.58
N LEU A 25 -7.65 -17.06 -0.74
CA LEU A 25 -7.80 -15.95 -1.71
C LEU A 25 -9.08 -15.12 -1.50
N ALA A 26 -10.25 -15.77 -1.45
CA ALA A 26 -11.53 -15.06 -1.32
C ALA A 26 -11.64 -14.28 -0.01
N GLN A 27 -11.20 -14.87 1.11
CA GLN A 27 -11.19 -14.19 2.40
C GLN A 27 -10.23 -13.00 2.39
N THR A 28 -9.07 -13.12 1.75
CA THR A 28 -8.07 -12.05 1.69
C THR A 28 -8.55 -10.86 0.87
N PHE A 29 -9.23 -11.09 -0.27
CA PHE A 29 -9.88 -10.02 -1.01
C PHE A 29 -10.94 -9.30 -0.16
N LYS A 30 -11.73 -10.07 0.60
CA LYS A 30 -12.71 -9.47 1.51
C LYS A 30 -12.05 -8.61 2.59
N VAL A 31 -10.94 -9.07 3.17
CA VAL A 31 -10.16 -8.30 4.15
C VAL A 31 -9.62 -7.00 3.55
N PHE A 32 -9.14 -7.01 2.30
CA PHE A 32 -8.67 -5.79 1.64
C PHE A 32 -9.80 -4.78 1.45
N GLN A 33 -10.95 -5.22 0.93
CA GLN A 33 -12.14 -4.37 0.78
C GLN A 33 -12.62 -3.82 2.14
N ASP A 34 -12.63 -4.65 3.17
CA ASP A 34 -13.03 -4.24 4.51
C ASP A 34 -12.04 -3.26 5.14
N ALA A 35 -10.75 -3.39 4.86
CA ALA A 35 -9.74 -2.44 5.31
C ALA A 35 -9.95 -1.07 4.66
N GLU A 36 -10.17 -1.02 3.34
CA GLU A 36 -10.49 0.23 2.63
C GLU A 36 -11.72 0.91 3.23
N ALA A 37 -12.82 0.15 3.40
CA ALA A 37 -14.04 0.65 4.00
C ALA A 37 -13.86 1.09 5.45
N PHE A 38 -13.07 0.35 6.24
CA PHE A 38 -12.81 0.68 7.63
C PHE A 38 -12.09 2.03 7.76
N PHE A 39 -10.97 2.22 7.06
CA PHE A 39 -10.18 3.44 7.17
C PHE A 39 -10.82 4.64 6.44
N ALA A 40 -11.69 4.41 5.46
CA ALA A 40 -12.46 5.48 4.82
C ALA A 40 -13.62 5.99 5.70
N ASN A 41 -14.13 5.18 6.64
CA ASN A 41 -15.32 5.53 7.42
C ASN A 41 -15.01 5.86 8.89
N ASN A 42 -13.89 5.37 9.42
CA ASN A 42 -13.53 5.48 10.83
C ASN A 42 -12.25 6.29 11.00
N GLU A 43 -12.17 7.03 12.09
CA GLU A 43 -10.91 7.63 12.53
C GLU A 43 -10.12 6.61 13.33
N ILE A 44 -8.80 6.62 13.15
CA ILE A 44 -7.90 5.87 14.04
C ILE A 44 -7.70 6.65 15.35
N SER A 45 -7.23 5.96 16.38
CA SER A 45 -6.91 6.64 17.64
C SER A 45 -5.75 7.62 17.45
N ALA A 46 -5.72 8.69 18.26
CA ALA A 46 -4.59 9.63 18.25
C ALA A 46 -3.26 8.93 18.57
N GLU A 47 -3.29 7.92 19.44
CA GLU A 47 -2.12 7.11 19.79
C GLU A 47 -1.62 6.28 18.61
N ASP A 48 -2.51 5.64 17.85
CA ASP A 48 -2.11 4.88 16.66
C ASP A 48 -1.64 5.80 15.54
N MET A 49 -2.22 7.00 15.42
CA MET A 49 -1.74 8.02 14.49
C MET A 49 -0.31 8.46 14.84
N GLU A 50 -0.03 8.74 16.12
CA GLU A 50 1.31 9.10 16.58
C GLU A 50 2.32 7.98 16.27
N LYS A 51 1.98 6.72 16.56
CA LYS A 51 2.81 5.56 16.21
C LYS A 51 3.05 5.45 14.71
N ALA A 52 2.03 5.69 13.88
CA ALA A 52 2.14 5.68 12.43
C ALA A 52 3.07 6.78 11.92
N VAL A 53 2.98 8.00 12.47
CA VAL A 53 3.90 9.11 12.16
C VAL A 53 5.33 8.75 12.54
N ILE A 54 5.55 8.26 13.76
CA ILE A 54 6.89 7.84 14.24
C ILE A 54 7.47 6.75 13.33
N SER A 55 6.68 5.72 13.01
CA SER A 55 7.09 4.64 12.11
C SER A 55 7.50 5.16 10.74
N THR A 56 6.70 6.05 10.16
CA THR A 56 6.95 6.64 8.83
C THR A 56 8.22 7.49 8.83
N ILE A 57 8.40 8.35 9.84
CA ILE A 57 9.63 9.15 9.99
C ILE A 57 10.86 8.25 10.22
N GLY A 58 10.72 7.19 11.01
CA GLY A 58 11.77 6.21 11.24
C GLY A 58 12.22 5.51 9.96
N MET A 59 11.29 5.24 9.02
CA MET A 59 11.62 4.72 7.70
C MET A 59 12.38 5.75 6.84
N LEU A 60 11.97 7.03 6.87
CA LEU A 60 12.63 8.10 6.12
C LEU A 60 14.04 8.41 6.63
N ASP A 61 14.27 8.29 7.94
CA ASP A 61 15.52 8.65 8.62
C ASP A 61 16.44 7.45 8.86
N ARG A 62 16.15 6.31 8.23
CA ARG A 62 16.95 5.10 8.38
C ARG A 62 18.43 5.39 8.09
N PRO A 63 19.37 4.99 8.98
CA PRO A 63 20.79 5.16 8.73
C PRO A 63 21.20 4.49 7.41
N MET A 64 21.96 5.22 6.60
CA MET A 64 22.48 4.77 5.32
C MET A 64 24.01 4.79 5.35
N ASP A 65 24.61 3.75 4.79
CA ASP A 65 26.05 3.71 4.54
C ASP A 65 26.44 4.75 3.45
N PRO A 66 27.74 5.07 3.30
CA PRO A 66 28.19 6.08 2.34
C PRO A 66 27.74 5.83 0.89
N ALA A 67 27.73 4.58 0.40
CA ALA A 67 27.36 4.27 -0.96
C ALA A 67 25.85 4.45 -1.17
N SER A 68 25.03 3.95 -0.24
CA SER A 68 23.57 4.13 -0.29
C SER A 68 23.16 5.61 -0.23
N ARG A 69 23.84 6.44 0.57
CA ARG A 69 23.61 7.89 0.58
C ARG A 69 23.91 8.54 -0.76
N GLY A 70 25.03 8.17 -1.39
CA GLY A 70 25.41 8.67 -2.71
C GLY A 70 24.40 8.28 -3.79
N HIS A 71 23.94 7.02 -3.78
CA HIS A 71 22.92 6.54 -4.70
C HIS A 71 21.59 7.26 -4.51
N ALA A 72 21.11 7.41 -3.27
CA ALA A 72 19.88 8.14 -2.96
C ALA A 72 19.95 9.61 -3.40
N ALA A 73 21.10 10.28 -3.21
CA ALA A 73 21.30 11.65 -3.68
C ALA A 73 21.26 11.75 -5.21
N LEU A 74 21.87 10.80 -5.93
CA LEU A 74 21.81 10.74 -7.38
C LEU A 74 20.37 10.52 -7.89
N MET A 75 19.64 9.55 -7.34
CA MET A 75 18.26 9.28 -7.74
C MET A 75 17.36 10.50 -7.49
N ARG A 76 17.52 11.19 -6.36
CA ARG A 76 16.80 12.45 -6.07
C ARG A 76 17.11 13.53 -7.09
N SER A 77 18.39 13.69 -7.44
CA SER A 77 18.84 14.67 -8.45
C SER A 77 18.20 14.40 -9.82
N ILE A 78 18.24 13.13 -10.27
CA ILE A 78 17.62 12.71 -11.54
C ILE A 78 16.10 12.93 -11.53
N ALA A 79 15.45 12.64 -10.41
CA ALA A 79 14.01 12.82 -10.23
C ALA A 79 13.60 14.28 -9.96
N GLY A 80 14.54 15.23 -9.85
CA GLY A 80 14.26 16.63 -9.55
C GLY A 80 13.75 16.89 -8.12
N ILE A 81 13.99 15.95 -7.19
CA ILE A 81 13.53 16.06 -5.80
C ILE A 81 14.49 16.96 -5.01
N THR A 82 14.01 18.16 -4.68
CA THR A 82 14.79 19.15 -3.92
C THR A 82 14.72 18.91 -2.41
N ASP A 83 15.69 19.45 -1.67
CA ASP A 83 15.66 19.40 -0.20
C ASP A 83 14.45 20.15 0.38
N LYS A 84 13.99 21.20 -0.30
CA LYS A 84 12.75 21.90 0.07
C LYS A 84 11.54 20.97 -0.01
N MET A 85 11.36 20.27 -1.13
CA MET A 85 10.26 19.29 -1.29
C MET A 85 10.32 18.18 -0.24
N ARG A 86 11.53 17.70 0.08
CA ARG A 86 11.74 16.69 1.12
C ARG A 86 11.35 17.19 2.50
N GLN A 87 11.69 18.43 2.82
CA GLN A 87 11.32 19.05 4.09
C GLN A 87 9.81 19.27 4.17
N GLU A 88 9.19 19.80 3.11
CA GLU A 88 7.72 19.98 3.05
C GLU A 88 6.99 18.64 3.24
N PHE A 89 7.41 17.58 2.55
CA PHE A 89 6.83 16.24 2.72
C PHE A 89 6.99 15.71 4.15
N ARG A 90 8.14 15.95 4.78
CA ARG A 90 8.38 15.57 6.18
C ARG A 90 7.44 16.32 7.12
N ASP A 91 7.28 17.62 6.92
CA ASP A 91 6.42 18.47 7.76
C ASP A 91 4.95 18.06 7.60
N GLU A 92 4.52 17.69 6.39
CA GLU A 92 3.20 17.13 6.14
C GLU A 92 2.95 15.84 6.92
N ILE A 93 3.90 14.90 6.92
CA ILE A 93 3.81 13.66 7.72
C ILE A 93 3.69 13.98 9.22
N LEU A 94 4.53 14.88 9.73
CA LEU A 94 4.54 15.26 11.15
C LEU A 94 3.25 15.97 11.58
N SER A 95 2.58 16.67 10.65
CA SER A 95 1.33 17.39 10.89
C SER A 95 0.07 16.55 10.66
N ALA A 96 0.21 15.29 10.23
CA ALA A 96 -0.92 14.45 9.88
C ALA A 96 -1.80 14.14 11.11
N THR A 97 -3.12 14.17 10.91
CA THR A 97 -4.11 13.94 11.97
C THR A 97 -5.04 12.77 11.61
N PRO A 98 -5.71 12.13 12.59
CA PRO A 98 -6.66 11.06 12.30
C PRO A 98 -7.77 11.50 11.34
N GLN A 99 -8.29 12.71 11.52
CA GLN A 99 -9.31 13.29 10.65
C GLN A 99 -8.79 13.45 9.22
N LYS A 100 -7.61 14.05 9.03
CA LYS A 100 -7.05 14.28 7.69
C LYS A 100 -6.71 12.96 6.99
N LEU A 101 -6.25 11.96 7.74
CA LEU A 101 -6.03 10.61 7.20
C LEU A 101 -7.33 10.01 6.68
N LYS A 102 -8.39 10.02 7.51
CA LYS A 102 -9.72 9.53 7.13
C LYS A 102 -10.21 10.25 5.87
N GLU A 103 -10.24 11.58 5.86
CA GLU A 103 -10.70 12.38 4.72
C GLU A 103 -9.92 12.05 3.43
N THR A 104 -8.60 11.92 3.53
CA THR A 104 -7.73 11.54 2.41
C THR A 104 -8.10 10.17 1.86
N LEU A 105 -8.31 9.18 2.72
CA LEU A 105 -8.65 7.81 2.32
C LEU A 105 -10.08 7.70 1.78
N SER A 106 -11.04 8.45 2.34
CA SER A 106 -12.40 8.55 1.83
C SER A 106 -12.44 9.11 0.40
N GLU A 107 -11.51 10.00 0.03
CA GLU A 107 -11.40 10.53 -1.33
C GLU A 107 -10.56 9.62 -2.26
N TYR A 108 -9.51 8.99 -1.72
CA TYR A 108 -8.58 8.17 -2.50
C TYR A 108 -9.21 6.87 -2.98
N PHE A 109 -9.75 6.03 -2.09
CA PHE A 109 -10.18 4.67 -2.44
C PHE A 109 -11.30 4.63 -3.51
N PRO A 110 -12.34 5.49 -3.46
CA PRO A 110 -13.38 5.49 -4.51
C PRO A 110 -12.88 5.91 -5.90
N ARG A 111 -11.77 6.66 -5.97
CA ARG A 111 -11.13 7.00 -7.24
C ARG A 111 -10.21 5.88 -7.70
N ALA A 112 -9.37 5.38 -6.80
CA ALA A 112 -8.39 4.33 -7.09
C ALA A 112 -9.04 3.01 -7.50
N SER A 113 -10.18 2.65 -6.91
CA SER A 113 -10.92 1.41 -7.22
C SER A 113 -11.38 1.32 -8.68
N LYS A 114 -11.57 2.46 -9.36
CA LYS A 114 -11.95 2.51 -10.78
C LYS A 114 -10.84 2.07 -11.73
N SER A 115 -9.60 2.10 -11.27
CA SER A 115 -8.40 1.69 -12.02
C SER A 115 -7.60 0.63 -11.26
N ALA A 116 -8.23 -0.08 -10.32
CA ALA A 116 -7.57 -1.12 -9.56
C ALA A 116 -7.21 -2.31 -10.46
N ALA A 117 -6.03 -2.87 -10.22
CA ALA A 117 -5.58 -4.10 -10.86
C ALA A 117 -5.34 -5.17 -9.79
N THR A 118 -5.59 -6.42 -10.14
CA THR A 118 -5.38 -7.57 -9.25
C THR A 118 -4.57 -8.62 -9.97
N ALA A 119 -3.51 -9.10 -9.32
CA ALA A 119 -2.69 -10.20 -9.80
C ALA A 119 -2.54 -11.24 -8.67
N VAL A 120 -2.73 -12.51 -9.00
CA VAL A 120 -2.64 -13.62 -8.04
C VAL A 120 -1.75 -14.70 -8.63
N TYR A 121 -0.78 -15.16 -7.83
CA TYR A 121 0.02 -16.34 -8.14
C TYR A 121 -0.41 -17.48 -7.21
N SER A 122 -1.08 -18.49 -7.76
CA SER A 122 -1.61 -19.63 -7.02
C SER A 122 -1.84 -20.83 -7.95
N ALA A 123 -2.09 -22.00 -7.36
CA ALA A 123 -2.49 -23.17 -8.12
C ALA A 123 -3.88 -22.96 -8.76
N ALA A 124 -4.10 -23.53 -9.95
CA ALA A 124 -5.35 -23.35 -10.70
C ALA A 124 -6.58 -23.74 -9.87
N GLU A 125 -6.50 -24.84 -9.11
CA GLU A 125 -7.61 -25.33 -8.29
C GLU A 125 -8.01 -24.32 -7.20
N LYS A 126 -7.05 -23.54 -6.70
CA LYS A 126 -7.30 -22.51 -5.68
C LYS A 126 -7.94 -21.27 -6.28
N ILE A 127 -7.58 -20.93 -7.52
CA ILE A 127 -8.22 -19.83 -8.26
C ILE A 127 -9.66 -20.21 -8.59
N ASP A 128 -9.90 -21.44 -9.06
CA ASP A 128 -11.24 -21.96 -9.35
C ASP A 128 -12.12 -22.03 -8.10
N GLU A 129 -11.56 -22.48 -6.98
CA GLU A 129 -12.25 -22.48 -5.68
C GLU A 129 -12.66 -21.07 -5.27
N ALA A 130 -11.76 -20.08 -5.39
CA ALA A 130 -12.05 -18.70 -5.06
C ALA A 130 -13.13 -18.10 -5.98
N ASN A 131 -13.05 -18.35 -7.29
CA ASN A 131 -13.98 -17.86 -8.30
C ASN A 131 -15.44 -18.30 -8.11
N LYS A 132 -15.70 -19.34 -7.29
CA LYS A 132 -17.07 -19.74 -6.89
C LYS A 132 -17.73 -18.72 -5.96
N SER A 133 -16.94 -17.87 -5.32
CA SER A 133 -17.38 -16.94 -4.26
C SER A 133 -17.03 -15.48 -4.56
N LEU A 134 -16.11 -15.22 -5.49
CA LEU A 134 -15.75 -13.87 -5.90
C LEU A 134 -16.79 -13.27 -6.85
N GLU A 135 -17.13 -12.01 -6.62
CA GLU A 135 -18.02 -11.26 -7.51
C GLU A 135 -17.35 -10.95 -8.85
N ALA A 136 -16.05 -10.57 -8.81
CA ALA A 136 -15.21 -10.40 -9.98
C ALA A 136 -14.29 -11.62 -10.12
N GLN A 137 -14.53 -12.45 -11.13
CA GLN A 137 -13.75 -13.66 -11.34
C GLN A 137 -12.32 -13.33 -11.80
N LEU A 138 -11.35 -14.05 -11.23
CA LEU A 138 -9.97 -14.05 -11.67
C LEU A 138 -9.86 -14.81 -12.99
N VAL A 139 -9.15 -14.24 -13.95
CA VAL A 139 -8.79 -14.90 -15.20
C VAL A 139 -7.53 -15.73 -14.96
N LEU A 140 -7.61 -17.04 -15.21
CA LEU A 140 -6.47 -17.95 -15.09
C LEU A 140 -5.58 -17.81 -16.33
N GLU A 141 -4.31 -17.49 -16.13
CA GLU A 141 -3.28 -17.49 -17.16
C GLU A 141 -2.18 -18.48 -16.76
N HIS A 142 -1.87 -19.44 -17.63
CA HIS A 142 -0.78 -20.38 -17.41
C HIS A 142 0.54 -19.70 -17.77
N ILE A 143 1.35 -19.39 -16.76
CA ILE A 143 2.63 -18.68 -16.92
C ILE A 143 3.71 -19.58 -17.55
N PHE A 144 3.58 -20.88 -17.39
CA PHE A 144 4.44 -21.87 -18.03
C PHE A 144 3.60 -22.64 -19.07
N GLU A 145 4.08 -22.69 -20.32
CA GLU A 145 3.57 -23.61 -21.33
C GLU A 145 4.00 -25.05 -20.95
N ASP A 146 3.11 -26.02 -21.15
CA ASP A 146 3.49 -27.44 -21.26
C ASP A 146 4.23 -27.69 -22.60
#